data_AF-A0A944II71-F1
#
_entry.id   AF-A0A944II71-F1
#
_cell.length_a   1.000
_cell.length_b   1.000
_cell.length_c   1.000
_cell.angle_alpha   90.00
_cell.angle_beta   90.00
_cell.angle_gamma   90.00
#
_symmetry.space_group_name_H-M   'P 1'
#
loop_
_entity.id
_entity.type
_entity.pdbx_description
1 polymer ?
#
loop_
_entity_poly.entity_id
_entity_poly.type
_entity_poly.pdbx_seq_one_letter_code
_entity_poly.pdbx_strand_id
1 'polypeptide(L)'
;MAFKVGDKVKHRTFGAGQIAFGPYMAMGSVERYLMKAEDGTHYTTAPDSMKPAAKFEVGDKVTSIGGAAYIIEAGPFFTGYGAEWYAVRGEEGGVYNSNAGSLEAAAPEPADKALKPGDVVRISRDGLEGADVKAGDLLVVTEVGTYSVTVLAAPGARNSEWFFDHGNVERVDPTTVAVVDNVAYDLTARYKDRDGDVWTFKDVDGTVRGECRSTDVDASDYIAAYSDTLWQAVRNYGPLTRV
;
A
#
# COMPACT_ATOMS: atom_id res chain seq x y z
N MET A 1 0.76 -35.32 -19.54
CA MET A 1 1.49 -34.54 -18.51
C MET A 1 1.46 -35.37 -17.24
N ALA A 2 2.60 -35.63 -16.61
CA ALA A 2 2.65 -36.39 -15.36
C ALA A 2 2.65 -35.40 -14.19
N PHE A 3 1.75 -35.59 -13.23
CA PHE A 3 1.74 -34.81 -11.99
C PHE A 3 2.81 -35.32 -11.01
N LYS A 4 3.29 -34.45 -10.14
CA LYS A 4 4.22 -34.76 -9.04
C LYS A 4 3.51 -34.63 -7.69
N VAL A 5 4.02 -35.35 -6.69
CA VAL A 5 3.58 -35.16 -5.30
C VAL A 5 3.80 -33.71 -4.90
N GLY A 6 2.76 -33.09 -4.35
CA GLY A 6 2.74 -31.69 -3.98
C GLY A 6 2.08 -30.77 -5.02
N ASP A 7 1.88 -31.22 -6.27
CA ASP A 7 1.21 -30.42 -7.29
C ASP A 7 -0.23 -30.10 -6.87
N LYS A 8 -0.61 -28.83 -6.94
CA LYS A 8 -2.01 -28.40 -6.81
C LYS A 8 -2.74 -28.69 -8.12
N VAL A 9 -3.92 -29.28 -8.03
CA VAL A 9 -4.73 -29.72 -9.16
C VAL A 9 -6.20 -29.35 -8.98
N LYS A 10 -6.94 -29.24 -10.09
CA LYS A 10 -8.39 -29.16 -10.13
C LYS A 10 -8.94 -30.42 -10.78
N HIS A 11 -9.62 -31.25 -9.98
CA HIS A 11 -10.33 -32.43 -10.45
C HIS A 11 -11.72 -32.05 -10.99
N ARG A 12 -12.13 -32.65 -12.11
CA ARG A 12 -13.40 -32.32 -12.80
C ARG A 12 -14.65 -32.46 -11.91
N THR A 13 -14.62 -33.42 -10.97
CA THR A 13 -15.74 -33.74 -10.05
C THR A 13 -15.52 -33.23 -8.62
N PHE A 14 -14.34 -33.41 -8.04
CA PHE A 14 -14.08 -33.19 -6.61
C PHE A 14 -13.51 -31.80 -6.30
N GLY A 15 -13.36 -30.94 -7.30
CA GLY A 15 -12.85 -29.58 -7.09
C GLY A 15 -11.34 -29.53 -6.92
N ALA A 16 -10.86 -28.56 -6.15
CA ALA A 16 -9.44 -28.34 -5.92
C ALA A 16 -8.83 -29.38 -4.96
N GLY A 17 -7.55 -29.67 -5.14
CA GLY A 17 -6.81 -30.58 -4.29
C GLY A 17 -5.32 -30.57 -4.59
N GLN A 18 -4.59 -31.46 -3.93
CA GLN A 18 -3.16 -31.63 -4.08
C GLN A 18 -2.82 -33.11 -4.29
N ILE A 19 -1.87 -33.41 -5.16
CA ILE A 19 -1.38 -34.77 -5.33
C ILE A 19 -0.61 -35.19 -4.07
N ALA A 20 -1.17 -36.13 -3.33
CA ALA A 20 -0.57 -36.70 -2.13
C ALA A 20 0.35 -37.88 -2.45
N PHE A 21 0.05 -38.62 -3.53
CA PHE A 21 0.84 -39.79 -3.94
C PHE A 21 0.64 -40.13 -5.42
N GLY A 22 1.65 -40.71 -6.05
CA GLY A 22 1.63 -41.19 -7.44
C GLY A 22 2.72 -40.56 -8.32
N PRO A 23 2.81 -40.95 -9.61
CA PRO A 23 1.95 -41.95 -10.26
C PRO A 23 2.15 -43.36 -9.69
N TYR A 24 1.10 -44.18 -9.67
CA TYR A 24 1.18 -45.61 -9.39
C TYR A 24 0.28 -46.41 -10.34
N MET A 25 0.61 -47.68 -10.56
CA MET A 25 -0.20 -48.58 -11.39
C MET A 25 -1.27 -49.27 -10.53
N ALA A 26 -2.53 -49.02 -10.83
CA ALA A 26 -3.65 -49.77 -10.25
C ALA A 26 -3.88 -51.08 -11.00
N MET A 27 -4.82 -51.91 -10.50
CA MET A 27 -5.24 -53.13 -11.21
C MET A 27 -5.63 -52.80 -12.67
N GLY A 28 -5.14 -53.61 -13.61
CA GLY A 28 -5.33 -53.40 -15.04
C GLY A 28 -4.34 -52.45 -15.70
N SER A 29 -3.19 -52.15 -15.05
CA SER A 29 -2.12 -51.30 -15.59
C SER A 29 -2.59 -49.88 -15.94
N VAL A 30 -3.56 -49.37 -15.18
CA VAL A 30 -4.05 -47.99 -15.31
C VAL A 30 -3.29 -47.10 -14.36
N GLU A 31 -2.65 -46.06 -14.88
CA GLU A 31 -1.97 -45.04 -14.07
C GLU A 31 -2.99 -44.27 -13.22
N ARG A 32 -2.70 -44.17 -11.92
CA ARG A 32 -3.52 -43.46 -10.95
C ARG A 32 -2.67 -42.56 -10.06
N TYR A 33 -3.36 -41.59 -9.47
CA TYR A 33 -2.85 -40.68 -8.45
C TYR A 33 -3.77 -40.70 -7.24
N LEU A 34 -3.22 -40.44 -6.06
CA LEU A 34 -3.97 -40.13 -4.86
C LEU A 34 -3.97 -38.61 -4.69
N MET A 35 -5.14 -37.99 -4.82
CA MET A 35 -5.36 -36.57 -4.59
C MET A 35 -5.98 -36.36 -3.21
N LYS A 36 -5.44 -35.43 -2.42
CA LYS A 36 -6.08 -34.92 -1.20
C LYS A 36 -6.86 -33.65 -1.56
N ALA A 37 -8.18 -33.68 -1.42
CA ALA A 37 -9.03 -32.50 -1.61
C ALA A 37 -8.88 -31.52 -0.44
N GLU A 38 -9.41 -30.30 -0.60
CA GLU A 38 -9.33 -29.25 0.43
C GLU A 38 -10.04 -29.61 1.74
N ASP A 39 -11.08 -30.43 1.68
CA ASP A 39 -11.79 -30.99 2.85
C ASP A 39 -10.98 -32.06 3.61
N GLY A 40 -9.79 -32.41 3.11
CA GLY A 40 -8.92 -33.44 3.66
C GLY A 40 -9.20 -34.87 3.17
N THR A 41 -10.28 -35.08 2.40
CA THR A 41 -10.65 -36.38 1.83
C THR A 41 -9.66 -36.79 0.73
N HIS A 42 -9.34 -38.08 0.64
CA HIS A 42 -8.44 -38.61 -0.38
C HIS A 42 -9.23 -39.34 -1.47
N TYR A 43 -8.88 -39.07 -2.72
CA TYR A 43 -9.51 -39.65 -3.91
C TYR A 43 -8.45 -40.29 -4.81
N THR A 44 -8.74 -41.51 -5.28
CA THR A 44 -7.98 -42.11 -6.38
C THR A 44 -8.51 -41.57 -7.70
N THR A 45 -7.63 -40.99 -8.51
CA THR A 45 -8.01 -40.28 -9.74
C THR A 45 -7.10 -40.65 -10.91
N ALA A 46 -7.65 -40.56 -12.12
CA ALA A 46 -6.90 -40.72 -13.36
C ALA A 46 -6.35 -39.36 -13.82
N PRO A 47 -5.19 -39.31 -14.51
CA PRO A 47 -4.57 -38.06 -14.93
C PRO A 47 -5.47 -37.21 -15.84
N ASP A 48 -6.30 -37.84 -16.67
CA ASP A 48 -7.24 -37.17 -17.59
C ASP A 48 -8.40 -36.43 -16.89
N SER A 49 -8.63 -36.74 -15.61
CA SER A 49 -9.70 -36.17 -14.80
C SER A 49 -9.23 -34.96 -13.98
N MET A 50 -7.94 -34.61 -14.09
CA MET A 50 -7.29 -33.51 -13.38
C MET A 50 -6.65 -32.53 -14.35
N LYS A 51 -6.64 -31.27 -13.97
CA LYS A 51 -5.81 -30.23 -14.59
C LYS A 51 -4.94 -29.59 -13.51
N PRO A 52 -3.75 -29.06 -13.82
CA PRO A 52 -3.02 -28.21 -12.90
C PRO A 52 -3.96 -27.11 -12.35
N ALA A 53 -3.91 -26.86 -11.04
CA ALA A 53 -4.60 -25.72 -10.48
C ALA A 53 -3.96 -24.45 -11.05
N ALA A 54 -4.76 -23.40 -11.22
CA ALA A 54 -4.23 -22.09 -11.55
C ALA A 54 -3.19 -21.69 -10.50
N LYS A 55 -2.06 -21.17 -10.95
CA LYS A 55 -1.04 -20.62 -10.06
C LYS A 55 -1.58 -19.40 -9.28
N PHE A 56 -2.48 -18.63 -9.90
CA PHE A 56 -3.09 -17.43 -9.33
C PHE A 56 -4.61 -17.41 -9.59
N GLU A 57 -5.35 -16.72 -8.73
CA GLU A 57 -6.79 -16.47 -8.87
C GLU A 57 -7.07 -15.04 -9.34
N VAL A 58 -8.27 -14.80 -9.89
CA VAL A 58 -8.69 -13.44 -10.26
C VAL A 58 -8.80 -12.58 -9.00
N GLY A 59 -8.18 -11.39 -9.05
CA GLY A 59 -8.06 -10.47 -7.92
C GLY A 59 -6.75 -10.59 -7.16
N ASP A 60 -5.93 -11.63 -7.39
CA ASP A 60 -4.62 -11.74 -6.76
C ASP A 60 -3.71 -10.58 -7.18
N LYS A 61 -3.06 -9.96 -6.19
CA LYS A 61 -1.93 -9.05 -6.43
C LYS A 61 -0.68 -9.88 -6.72
N VAL A 62 -0.03 -9.59 -7.84
CA VAL A 62 1.18 -10.27 -8.29
C VAL A 62 2.26 -9.27 -8.67
N THR A 63 3.52 -9.69 -8.59
CA THR A 63 4.67 -8.91 -9.05
C THR A 63 5.33 -9.66 -10.20
N SER A 64 5.70 -8.95 -11.26
CA SER A 64 6.52 -9.52 -12.32
C SER A 64 7.98 -9.66 -11.87
N ILE A 65 8.76 -10.50 -12.56
CA ILE A 65 10.22 -10.59 -12.33
C ILE A 65 10.92 -9.21 -12.45
N GLY A 66 10.35 -8.28 -13.23
CA GLY A 66 10.84 -6.91 -13.38
C GLY A 66 10.42 -5.94 -12.27
N GLY A 67 9.72 -6.41 -11.22
CA GLY A 67 9.27 -5.61 -10.09
C GLY A 67 7.96 -4.85 -10.29
N ALA A 68 7.41 -4.82 -11.50
CA ALA A 68 6.10 -4.19 -11.76
C ALA A 68 4.98 -4.99 -11.09
N ALA A 69 4.09 -4.29 -10.38
CA ALA A 69 2.93 -4.85 -9.71
C ALA A 69 1.71 -4.92 -10.65
N TYR A 70 0.93 -5.98 -10.52
CA TYR A 70 -0.30 -6.18 -11.27
C TYR A 70 -1.40 -6.84 -10.43
N ILE A 71 -2.63 -6.78 -10.93
CA ILE A 71 -3.77 -7.58 -10.44
C ILE A 71 -4.16 -8.58 -11.52
N ILE A 72 -4.42 -9.84 -11.15
CA ILE A 72 -4.95 -10.83 -12.09
C ILE A 72 -6.41 -10.47 -12.43
N GLU A 73 -6.69 -10.17 -13.70
CA GLU A 73 -8.04 -9.87 -14.19
C GLU A 73 -8.77 -11.11 -14.68
N ALA A 74 -8.05 -11.99 -15.36
CA ALA A 74 -8.60 -13.20 -15.93
C ALA A 74 -7.50 -14.24 -16.17
N GLY A 75 -7.90 -15.51 -16.17
CA GLY A 75 -7.03 -16.64 -16.41
C GLY A 75 -7.35 -17.83 -15.49
N PRO A 76 -6.56 -18.90 -15.55
CA PRO A 76 -5.44 -19.08 -16.47
C PRO A 76 -5.93 -19.31 -17.90
N PHE A 77 -5.20 -18.75 -18.87
CA PHE A 77 -5.34 -19.05 -20.29
C PHE A 77 -4.15 -19.89 -20.75
N PHE A 78 -4.32 -20.60 -21.87
CA PHE A 78 -3.28 -21.48 -22.41
C PHE A 78 -3.06 -21.17 -23.88
N THR A 79 -1.79 -21.09 -24.29
CA THR A 79 -1.43 -21.04 -25.71
C THR A 79 -1.65 -22.42 -26.35
N GLY A 80 -1.61 -22.50 -27.68
CA GLY A 80 -1.67 -23.78 -28.41
C GLY A 80 -0.54 -24.76 -28.05
N TYR A 81 0.55 -24.27 -27.44
CA TYR A 81 1.68 -25.07 -26.95
C TYR A 81 1.58 -25.41 -25.46
N GLY A 82 0.45 -25.08 -24.81
CA GLY A 82 0.20 -25.37 -23.40
C GLY A 82 0.88 -24.40 -22.42
N ALA A 83 1.46 -23.30 -22.89
CA ALA A 83 2.03 -22.28 -22.01
C ALA A 83 0.92 -21.48 -21.32
N GLU A 84 0.98 -21.38 -20.00
CA GLU A 84 0.01 -20.70 -19.16
C GLU A 84 0.29 -19.19 -19.08
N TRP A 85 -0.76 -18.38 -19.27
CA TRP A 85 -0.69 -16.92 -19.15
C TRP A 85 -1.96 -16.35 -18.51
N TYR A 86 -1.84 -15.15 -17.96
CA TYR A 86 -2.90 -14.41 -17.27
C TYR A 86 -3.09 -13.05 -17.93
N ALA A 87 -4.34 -12.56 -17.96
CA ALA A 87 -4.61 -11.15 -18.19
C ALA A 87 -4.37 -10.41 -16.87
N VAL A 88 -3.51 -9.41 -16.89
CA VAL A 88 -3.06 -8.65 -15.73
C VAL A 88 -3.32 -7.17 -15.92
N ARG A 89 -3.84 -6.49 -14.89
CA ARG A 89 -4.05 -5.04 -14.89
C ARG A 89 -2.89 -4.34 -14.20
N GLY A 90 -2.23 -3.42 -14.90
CA GLY A 90 -1.21 -2.54 -14.31
C GLY A 90 -1.83 -1.38 -13.53
N GLU A 91 -1.00 -0.60 -12.84
CA GLU A 91 -1.44 0.57 -12.05
C GLU A 91 -2.18 1.62 -12.89
N GLU A 92 -1.75 1.84 -14.13
CA GLU A 92 -2.39 2.77 -15.07
C GLU A 92 -3.73 2.23 -15.65
N GLY A 93 -4.22 1.09 -15.15
CA GLY A 93 -5.49 0.48 -15.58
C GLY A 93 -5.43 -0.29 -16.90
N GLY A 94 -4.30 -0.25 -17.61
CA GLY A 94 -4.06 -1.06 -18.82
C GLY A 94 -4.06 -2.56 -18.50
N VAL A 95 -4.65 -3.37 -19.40
CA VAL A 95 -4.68 -4.83 -19.30
C VAL A 95 -3.70 -5.44 -20.30
N TYR A 96 -2.82 -6.31 -19.80
CA TYR A 96 -1.75 -6.96 -20.56
C TYR A 96 -1.83 -8.47 -20.37
N ASN A 97 -1.19 -9.24 -21.27
CA ASN A 97 -0.96 -10.66 -21.03
C ASN A 97 0.41 -10.86 -20.36
N SER A 98 0.48 -11.69 -19.32
CA SER A 98 1.73 -12.06 -18.67
C SER A 98 1.83 -13.57 -18.45
N ASN A 99 3.01 -14.14 -18.68
CA ASN A 99 3.25 -15.57 -18.51
C ASN A 99 3.23 -15.92 -17.02
N ALA A 100 2.62 -17.04 -16.65
CA ALA A 100 2.54 -17.50 -15.26
C ALA A 100 3.92 -17.66 -14.58
N GLY A 101 4.94 -18.03 -15.36
CA GLY A 101 6.32 -18.17 -14.91
C GLY A 101 7.04 -16.85 -14.65
N SER A 102 6.51 -15.73 -15.16
CA SER A 102 7.07 -14.39 -14.97
C SER A 102 6.40 -13.60 -13.84
N LEU A 103 5.47 -14.23 -13.12
CA LEU A 103 4.70 -13.66 -12.03
C LEU A 103 5.01 -14.40 -10.72
N GLU A 104 5.03 -13.64 -9.64
CA GLU A 104 5.11 -14.12 -8.26
C GLU A 104 3.97 -13.49 -7.46
N ALA A 105 3.51 -14.17 -6.40
CA ALA A 105 2.53 -13.57 -5.50
C ALA A 105 3.15 -12.31 -4.89
N ALA A 106 2.47 -11.18 -4.97
CA ALA A 106 2.96 -9.98 -4.30
C ALA A 106 3.01 -10.26 -2.80
N ALA A 107 4.07 -9.83 -2.13
CA ALA A 107 4.10 -9.87 -0.68
C ALA A 107 2.87 -9.09 -0.16
N PRO A 108 2.13 -9.64 0.83
CA PRO A 108 1.00 -8.91 1.39
C PRO A 108 1.49 -7.55 1.86
N GLU A 109 0.84 -6.50 1.37
CA GLU A 109 1.13 -5.15 1.77
C GLU A 109 0.97 -5.09 3.31
N PRO A 110 1.99 -4.65 4.07
CA PRO A 110 1.89 -4.65 5.52
C PRO A 110 0.64 -3.87 5.92
N ALA A 111 -0.25 -4.48 6.72
CA ALA A 111 -1.51 -3.85 7.13
C ALA A 111 -1.29 -2.48 7.81
N ASP A 112 -0.13 -2.28 8.43
CA ASP A 112 0.29 -1.00 9.03
C ASP A 112 0.62 0.11 8.01
N LYS A 113 0.60 -0.17 6.70
CA LYS A 113 0.81 0.85 5.66
C LYS A 113 -0.48 1.41 5.07
N ALA A 114 -1.64 0.80 5.33
CA ALA A 114 -2.90 1.35 4.86
C ALA A 114 -3.13 2.74 5.50
N LEU A 115 -3.35 3.75 4.65
CA LEU A 115 -3.73 5.09 5.09
C LEU A 115 -5.10 5.05 5.78
N LYS A 116 -5.27 5.90 6.78
CA LYS A 116 -6.55 6.13 7.47
C LYS A 116 -6.82 7.63 7.66
N PRO A 117 -8.08 8.04 7.84
CA PRO A 117 -8.40 9.40 8.27
C PRO A 117 -7.59 9.80 9.51
N GLY A 118 -7.03 11.02 9.48
CA GLY A 118 -6.12 11.56 10.49
C GLY A 118 -4.64 11.29 10.25
N ASP A 119 -4.27 10.41 9.32
CA ASP A 119 -2.87 10.29 8.90
C ASP A 119 -2.40 11.57 8.21
N VAL A 120 -1.11 11.86 8.33
CA VAL A 120 -0.45 12.93 7.57
C VAL A 120 0.25 12.30 6.37
N VAL A 121 0.05 12.90 5.21
CA VAL A 121 0.73 12.53 3.98
C VAL A 121 1.59 13.66 3.44
N ARG A 122 2.65 13.29 2.72
CA ARG A 122 3.54 14.20 2.01
C ARG A 122 3.30 14.12 0.51
N ILE A 123 3.16 15.27 -0.11
CA ILE A 123 3.01 15.41 -1.57
C ILE A 123 4.33 15.10 -2.26
N SER A 124 4.30 14.23 -3.27
CA SER A 124 5.51 13.76 -3.97
C SER A 124 6.02 14.69 -5.07
N ARG A 125 5.13 15.47 -5.71
CA ARG A 125 5.45 16.37 -6.83
C ARG A 125 4.54 17.60 -6.86
N ASP A 126 5.03 18.67 -7.47
CA ASP A 126 4.29 19.93 -7.63
C ASP A 126 3.05 19.77 -8.52
N GLY A 127 1.99 20.53 -8.21
CA GLY A 127 0.84 20.71 -9.10
C GLY A 127 0.03 19.44 -9.37
N LEU A 128 0.12 18.44 -8.47
CA LEU A 128 -0.60 17.18 -8.56
C LEU A 128 -2.10 17.43 -8.80
N GLU A 129 -2.68 16.81 -9.83
CA GLU A 129 -4.12 16.90 -10.11
C GLU A 129 -4.62 18.34 -10.35
N GLY A 130 -3.71 19.28 -10.69
CA GLY A 130 -4.04 20.71 -10.78
C GLY A 130 -4.29 21.37 -9.42
N ALA A 131 -3.93 20.70 -8.32
CA ALA A 131 -3.95 21.24 -6.98
C ALA A 131 -2.86 22.28 -6.77
N ASP A 132 -3.14 23.25 -5.90
CA ASP A 132 -2.18 24.26 -5.46
C ASP A 132 -1.31 23.69 -4.33
N VAL A 133 -0.51 22.68 -4.67
CA VAL A 133 0.38 21.97 -3.76
C VAL A 133 1.78 21.85 -4.36
N LYS A 134 2.78 21.76 -3.49
CA LYS A 134 4.18 21.56 -3.83
C LYS A 134 4.71 20.26 -3.25
N ALA A 135 5.73 19.71 -3.90
CA ALA A 135 6.48 18.57 -3.38
C ALA A 135 6.97 18.89 -1.95
N GLY A 136 6.70 18.00 -1.02
CA GLY A 136 7.04 18.17 0.39
C GLY A 136 5.94 18.81 1.25
N ASP A 137 4.85 19.31 0.67
CA ASP A 137 3.70 19.79 1.44
C ASP A 137 3.10 18.65 2.27
N LEU A 138 2.72 18.98 3.51
CA LEU A 138 2.11 18.04 4.45
C LEU A 138 0.61 18.30 4.52
N LEU A 139 -0.19 17.26 4.29
CA LEU A 139 -1.65 17.35 4.27
C LEU A 139 -2.25 16.28 5.17
N VAL A 140 -3.37 16.60 5.82
CA VAL A 140 -4.08 15.67 6.70
C VAL A 140 -5.15 14.93 5.88
N VAL A 141 -5.11 13.60 5.94
CA VAL A 141 -6.09 12.72 5.30
C VAL A 141 -7.43 12.83 6.02
N THR A 142 -8.49 13.14 5.28
CA THR A 142 -9.86 13.18 5.81
C THR A 142 -10.69 11.96 5.43
N GLU A 143 -10.43 11.38 4.25
CA GLU A 143 -11.10 10.19 3.76
C GLU A 143 -10.13 9.32 2.94
N VAL A 144 -10.36 8.01 2.98
CA VAL A 144 -9.59 7.03 2.20
C VAL A 144 -10.56 6.23 1.34
N GLY A 145 -10.51 6.48 0.04
CA GLY A 145 -11.24 5.73 -0.97
C GLY A 145 -10.44 4.56 -1.54
N THR A 146 -11.09 3.76 -2.38
CA THR A 146 -10.47 2.60 -3.03
C THR A 146 -9.27 2.98 -3.91
N TYR A 147 -9.31 4.16 -4.53
CA TYR A 147 -8.29 4.60 -5.49
C TYR A 147 -7.61 5.91 -5.11
N SER A 148 -8.18 6.65 -4.16
CA SER A 148 -7.70 7.99 -3.81
C SER A 148 -7.77 8.24 -2.31
N VAL A 149 -7.03 9.24 -1.87
CA VAL A 149 -7.19 9.87 -0.56
C VAL A 149 -7.72 11.28 -0.72
N THR A 150 -8.60 11.68 0.18
CA THR A 150 -9.10 13.05 0.30
C THR A 150 -8.32 13.75 1.39
N VAL A 151 -7.91 14.99 1.14
CA VAL A 151 -7.23 15.84 2.11
C VAL A 151 -7.82 17.24 2.13
N LEU A 152 -7.69 17.93 3.26
CA LEU A 152 -8.04 19.35 3.34
C LEU A 152 -7.01 20.20 2.61
N ALA A 153 -7.50 21.17 1.86
CA ALA A 153 -6.65 22.15 1.20
C ALA A 153 -6.11 23.18 2.21
N ALA A 154 -4.94 23.74 1.91
CA ALA A 154 -4.39 24.85 2.67
C ALA A 154 -5.33 26.07 2.66
N PRO A 155 -5.35 26.90 3.73
CA PRO A 155 -6.12 28.13 3.74
C PRO A 155 -5.81 29.02 2.53
N GLY A 156 -6.85 29.44 1.80
CA GLY A 156 -6.72 30.29 0.61
C GLY A 156 -6.59 29.52 -0.72
N ALA A 157 -6.54 28.19 -0.68
CA ALA A 157 -6.62 27.37 -1.88
C ALA A 157 -7.95 27.53 -2.63
N ARG A 158 -7.94 27.22 -3.93
CA ARG A 158 -9.11 27.33 -4.81
C ARG A 158 -10.25 26.40 -4.42
N ASN A 159 -9.92 25.22 -3.88
CA ASN A 159 -10.86 24.22 -3.41
C ASN A 159 -10.65 24.01 -1.91
N SER A 160 -11.67 23.54 -1.20
CA SER A 160 -11.59 23.18 0.22
C SER A 160 -10.92 21.83 0.46
N GLU A 161 -10.95 20.96 -0.55
CA GLU A 161 -10.43 19.59 -0.50
C GLU A 161 -9.76 19.24 -1.83
N TRP A 162 -8.81 18.31 -1.75
CA TRP A 162 -8.13 17.72 -2.89
C TRP A 162 -8.16 16.20 -2.80
N PHE A 163 -8.12 15.56 -3.96
CA PHE A 163 -8.09 14.11 -4.09
C PHE A 163 -6.78 13.73 -4.76
N PHE A 164 -6.09 12.74 -4.20
CA PHE A 164 -4.83 12.25 -4.76
C PHE A 164 -4.86 10.73 -4.83
N ASP A 165 -4.35 10.15 -5.92
CA ASP A 165 -4.11 8.71 -5.97
C ASP A 165 -3.13 8.29 -4.86
N HIS A 166 -3.29 7.07 -4.35
CA HIS A 166 -2.41 6.52 -3.30
C HIS A 166 -0.93 6.57 -3.67
N GLY A 167 -0.58 6.39 -4.95
CA GLY A 167 0.81 6.45 -5.42
C GLY A 167 1.42 7.86 -5.50
N ASN A 168 0.60 8.90 -5.38
CA ASN A 168 1.05 10.30 -5.46
C ASN A 168 1.37 10.90 -4.07
N VAL A 169 1.12 10.16 -3.00
CA VAL A 169 1.29 10.61 -1.61
C VAL A 169 2.13 9.61 -0.82
N GLU A 170 2.91 10.11 0.13
CA GLU A 170 3.68 9.28 1.05
C GLU A 170 3.16 9.45 2.48
N ARG A 171 2.84 8.35 3.17
CA ARG A 171 2.51 8.41 4.60
C ARG A 171 3.71 8.91 5.40
N VAL A 172 3.50 9.91 6.24
CA VAL A 172 4.54 10.45 7.13
C VAL A 172 4.50 9.73 8.48
N ASP A 173 5.68 9.51 9.07
CA ASP A 173 5.80 8.94 10.42
C ASP A 173 5.12 9.87 11.44
N PRO A 174 4.09 9.40 12.16
CA PRO A 174 3.34 10.23 13.11
C PRO A 174 4.19 10.78 14.27
N THR A 175 5.39 10.23 14.52
CA THR A 175 6.32 10.77 15.53
C THR A 175 7.09 12.01 15.04
N THR A 176 7.07 12.28 13.74
CA THR A 176 7.77 13.41 13.12
C THR A 176 6.85 14.57 12.75
N VAL A 177 5.54 14.44 13.02
CA VAL A 177 4.54 15.43 12.66
C VAL A 177 3.55 15.66 13.79
N ALA A 178 2.94 16.84 13.81
CA ALA A 178 1.84 17.17 14.71
C ALA A 178 0.73 17.88 13.93
N VAL A 179 -0.52 17.68 14.34
CA VAL A 179 -1.67 18.32 13.70
C VAL A 179 -2.34 19.28 14.68
N VAL A 180 -2.51 20.54 14.28
CA VAL A 180 -3.29 21.54 15.03
C VAL A 180 -4.27 22.19 14.06
N ASP A 181 -5.56 22.18 14.40
CA ASP A 181 -6.64 22.75 13.59
C ASP A 181 -6.59 22.30 12.11
N ASN A 182 -6.35 21.00 11.90
CA ASN A 182 -6.17 20.34 10.59
C ASN A 182 -4.96 20.79 9.76
N VAL A 183 -4.02 21.53 10.36
CA VAL A 183 -2.74 21.87 9.74
C VAL A 183 -1.66 20.94 10.29
N ALA A 184 -0.93 20.27 9.38
CA ALA A 184 0.19 19.41 9.74
C ALA A 184 1.50 20.22 9.85
N TYR A 185 2.23 19.97 10.93
CA TYR A 185 3.52 20.57 11.25
C TYR A 185 4.59 19.49 11.28
N ASP A 186 5.66 19.66 10.50
CA ASP A 186 6.88 18.86 10.49
C ASP A 186 7.74 19.22 11.72
N LEU A 187 7.87 18.31 12.67
CA LEU A 187 8.64 18.53 13.90
C LEU A 187 10.15 18.58 13.67
N THR A 188 10.61 18.26 12.45
CA THR A 188 12.01 18.42 12.04
C THR A 188 12.28 19.77 11.37
N ALA A 189 11.22 20.55 11.12
CA ALA A 189 11.32 21.86 10.50
C ALA A 189 11.29 23.00 11.52
N ARG A 190 11.66 24.18 11.04
CA ARG A 190 11.51 25.44 11.78
C ARG A 190 10.38 26.25 11.16
N TYR A 191 9.77 27.11 11.97
CA TYR A 191 8.61 27.89 11.57
C TYR A 191 8.76 29.34 11.95
N LYS A 192 8.43 30.26 11.05
CA LYS A 192 8.35 31.68 11.34
C LYS A 192 6.92 32.07 11.69
N ASP A 193 6.74 32.83 12.75
CA ASP A 193 5.45 33.38 13.11
C ASP A 193 5.17 34.73 12.41
N ARG A 194 4.03 35.36 12.73
CA ARG A 194 3.64 36.63 12.11
C ARG A 194 4.52 37.82 12.48
N ASP A 195 5.20 37.74 13.63
CA ASP A 195 6.08 38.79 14.16
C ASP A 195 7.51 38.61 13.65
N GLY A 196 7.79 37.43 13.08
CA GLY A 196 9.03 37.08 12.43
C GLY A 196 9.98 36.26 13.31
N ASP A 197 9.53 35.87 14.50
CA ASP A 197 10.27 34.98 15.38
C ASP A 197 10.23 33.55 14.85
N VAL A 198 11.32 32.83 15.06
CA VAL A 198 11.50 31.45 14.59
C VAL A 198 11.26 30.48 15.73
N TRP A 199 10.38 29.53 15.47
CA TRP A 199 9.96 28.46 16.36
C TRP A 199 10.58 27.14 15.92
N THR A 200 11.03 26.36 16.90
CA THR A 200 11.33 24.92 16.75
C THR A 200 10.41 24.14 17.67
N PHE A 201 9.97 22.95 17.27
CA PHE A 201 9.07 22.11 18.06
C PHE A 201 9.64 20.71 18.27
N LYS A 202 9.31 20.08 19.41
CA LYS A 202 9.58 18.65 19.65
C LYS A 202 8.54 18.08 20.61
N ASP A 203 8.42 16.75 20.63
CA ASP A 203 7.63 16.08 21.66
C ASP A 203 8.36 16.11 23.01
N VAL A 204 7.64 16.52 24.06
CA VAL A 204 8.08 16.45 25.45
C VAL A 204 6.99 15.75 26.25
N ASP A 205 7.23 14.48 26.56
CA ASP A 205 6.33 13.61 27.32
C ASP A 205 4.91 13.53 26.72
N GLY A 206 4.83 13.36 25.39
CA GLY A 206 3.56 13.24 24.66
C GLY A 206 2.85 14.57 24.38
N THR A 207 3.52 15.70 24.67
CA THR A 207 3.03 17.04 24.34
C THR A 207 4.03 17.74 23.42
N VAL A 208 3.61 18.13 22.23
CA VAL A 208 4.44 18.92 21.31
C VAL A 208 4.59 20.34 21.85
N ARG A 209 5.82 20.72 22.14
CA ARG A 209 6.20 22.02 22.70
C ARG A 209 7.23 22.70 21.81
N GLY A 210 7.28 24.03 21.88
CA GLY A 210 8.19 24.82 21.09
C GLY A 210 8.82 25.97 21.86
N GLU A 211 9.97 26.39 21.37
CA GLU A 211 10.72 27.55 21.84
C GLU A 211 10.86 28.54 20.69
N CYS A 212 10.61 29.82 20.96
CA CYS A 212 10.77 30.89 19.98
C CYS A 212 12.10 31.62 20.15
N ARG A 213 12.66 32.10 19.04
CA ARG A 213 13.85 32.94 19.00
C ARG A 213 13.67 34.03 17.95
N SER A 214 14.16 35.24 18.26
CA SER A 214 14.17 36.36 17.30
C SER A 214 15.20 36.21 16.17
N THR A 215 15.99 35.14 16.21
CA THR A 215 17.02 34.80 15.22
C THR A 215 16.73 33.43 14.64
N ASP A 216 17.10 33.21 13.38
CA ASP A 216 16.91 31.92 12.70
C ASP A 216 17.90 30.84 13.17
N VAL A 217 17.74 30.38 14.41
CA VAL A 217 18.56 29.34 15.05
C VAL A 217 17.66 28.24 15.58
N ASP A 218 18.15 27.00 15.52
CA ASP A 218 17.50 25.87 16.18
C ASP A 218 17.54 26.07 17.71
N ALA A 219 16.38 26.02 18.34
CA ALA A 219 16.21 26.20 19.79
C ALA A 219 15.75 24.93 20.50
N SER A 220 15.80 23.77 19.82
CA SER A 220 15.30 22.49 20.32
C SER A 220 15.87 22.08 21.68
N ASP A 221 17.13 22.40 21.97
CA ASP A 221 17.78 22.13 23.25
C ASP A 221 17.17 22.88 24.45
N TYR A 222 16.48 24.00 24.20
CA TYR A 222 15.83 24.81 25.23
C TYR A 222 14.38 24.40 25.50
N ILE A 223 13.80 23.55 24.65
CA ILE A 223 12.40 23.11 24.79
C ILE A 223 12.28 22.16 25.98
N ALA A 224 11.45 22.55 26.96
CA ALA A 224 11.20 21.81 28.19
C ALA A 224 9.68 21.72 28.49
N ALA A 225 9.32 21.04 29.59
CA ALA A 225 7.93 20.82 29.99
C ALA A 225 7.13 22.12 30.29
N TYR A 226 7.81 23.27 30.39
CA TYR A 226 7.18 24.58 30.61
C TYR A 226 7.17 25.48 29.37
N SER A 227 7.81 25.06 28.27
CA SER A 227 7.75 25.79 26.99
C SER A 227 6.33 25.78 26.42
N ASP A 228 6.00 26.75 25.58
CA ASP A 228 4.68 26.83 24.95
C ASP A 228 4.35 25.57 24.16
N THR A 229 3.10 25.12 24.21
CA THR A 229 2.66 24.03 23.34
C THR A 229 2.54 24.52 21.90
N LEU A 230 2.63 23.61 20.92
CA LEU A 230 2.38 23.96 19.52
C LEU A 230 1.01 24.64 19.35
N TRP A 231 -0.02 24.16 20.04
CA TRP A 231 -1.34 24.78 20.00
C TRP A 231 -1.34 26.23 20.52
N GLN A 232 -0.63 26.51 21.62
CA GLN A 232 -0.48 27.88 22.15
C GLN A 232 0.29 28.77 21.16
N ALA A 233 1.36 28.25 20.57
CA ALA A 233 2.17 28.97 19.60
C ALA A 233 1.33 29.37 18.36
N VAL A 234 0.62 28.40 17.77
CA VAL A 234 -0.28 28.63 16.63
C VAL A 234 -1.39 29.62 16.98
N ARG A 235 -2.04 29.47 18.13
CA ARG A 235 -3.15 30.34 18.55
C ARG A 235 -2.71 31.78 18.79
N ASN A 236 -1.56 31.99 19.44
CA ASN A 236 -1.15 33.31 19.92
C ASN A 236 -0.32 34.07 18.87
N TYR A 237 0.51 33.36 18.09
CA TYR A 237 1.52 33.94 17.19
C TYR A 237 1.32 33.54 15.71
N GLY A 238 0.41 32.61 15.43
CA GLY A 238 0.17 32.13 14.06
C GLY A 238 -0.35 33.21 13.08
N PRO A 239 -0.39 32.88 11.78
CA PRO A 239 -0.02 31.58 11.19
C PRO A 239 1.50 31.32 11.23
N LEU A 240 1.87 30.07 11.50
CA LEU A 240 3.26 29.62 11.48
C LEU A 240 3.62 29.14 10.07
N THR A 241 4.67 29.69 9.48
CA THR A 241 5.12 29.39 8.11
C THR A 241 6.46 28.67 8.14
N ARG A 242 6.59 27.53 7.48
CA ARG A 242 7.85 26.78 7.40
C ARG A 242 8.96 27.66 6.78
N VAL A 243 10.17 27.62 7.35
CA VAL A 243 11.39 28.29 6.82
C VAL A 243 12.42 27.31 6.28
#